data_AF-A0A0W1ADE1-F1
#
_entry.id   AF-A0A0W1ADE1-F1
#
_cell.length_a   1.000
_cell.length_b   1.000
_cell.length_c   1.000
_cell.angle_alpha   90.00
_cell.angle_beta   90.00
_cell.angle_gamma   90.00
#
_symmetry.space_group_name_H-M   'P 1'
#
loop_
_entity.id
_entity.type
_entity.pdbx_description
1 polymer ?
#
loop_
_entity_poly.entity_id
_entity_poly.type
_entity_poly.pdbx_seq_one_letter_code
_entity_poly.pdbx_strand_id
1 'polypeptide(L)'
;MILFMPYKFLSGSFSCHNPQLFMSICSYKNHSYIIVGARDSKTGEQYVLAHFGRFVQGLMPERMPTRTEGIPIDIQAFSFTFTQYEQLFYFLKKCNPNISCAVPMVWLENKSCSEPGQDVEFIWSEGNPAKSNQSTIDMPKLVGGLSLSNNCRTNAKSITEKTIKADHLPGVSSFYFRGLPFKAHLSNGHIYEQLFIYPPPPPQLKGNRDNDQQWHILNKLYLRLDEIAKTSYRKDPAISHRKFDALKELYQIEYDRLIGAEPVSTMNLLSDIDHWVNRDVNKSLIDERRSTSFFKFKTSTRNMFDAILKDYKKIMLSQEEKEGTGLDMQV
;
A
#
# COMPACT_ATOMS: atom_id res chain seq x y z
N MET A 1 -19.42 13.52 38.06
CA MET A 1 -18.77 12.21 37.89
C MET A 1 -18.87 11.84 36.42
N ILE A 2 -17.82 12.11 35.64
CA ILE A 2 -17.80 11.77 34.20
C ILE A 2 -17.40 10.30 34.13
N LEU A 3 -18.35 9.44 33.79
CA LEU A 3 -18.08 8.04 33.47
C LEU A 3 -17.23 8.02 32.20
N PHE A 4 -15.94 7.74 32.33
CA PHE A 4 -15.13 7.33 31.20
C PHE A 4 -15.62 5.95 30.75
N MET A 5 -16.29 5.89 29.60
CA MET A 5 -16.50 4.61 28.94
C MET A 5 -15.13 3.97 28.68
N PRO A 6 -14.91 2.70 29.09
CA PRO A 6 -13.68 2.01 28.76
C PRO A 6 -13.54 1.92 27.24
N TYR A 7 -12.36 2.28 26.75
CA TYR A 7 -11.94 2.20 25.35
C TYR A 7 -12.25 0.84 24.72
N LYS A 8 -12.64 0.81 23.44
CA LYS A 8 -12.68 -0.45 22.67
C LYS A 8 -11.31 -1.14 22.57
N PHE A 9 -10.20 -0.42 22.74
CA PHE A 9 -8.86 -1.03 22.88
C PHE A 9 -8.64 -1.76 24.22
N LEU A 10 -9.52 -1.58 25.22
CA LEU A 10 -9.44 -2.29 26.50
C LEU A 10 -10.07 -3.69 26.46
N SER A 11 -10.70 -4.12 25.36
CA SER A 11 -11.20 -5.50 25.24
C SER A 11 -10.08 -6.53 25.05
N GLY A 12 -8.81 -6.10 24.94
CA GLY A 12 -7.67 -6.99 24.71
C GLY A 12 -7.58 -7.50 23.27
N SER A 13 -8.72 -7.71 22.59
CA SER A 13 -8.81 -8.13 21.19
C SER A 13 -9.89 -7.40 20.38
N PHE A 14 -9.80 -7.49 19.05
CA PHE A 14 -10.81 -7.04 18.08
C PHE A 14 -10.77 -7.88 16.78
N SER A 15 -11.90 -8.04 16.11
CA SER A 15 -12.01 -8.77 14.84
C SER A 15 -11.97 -7.83 13.63
N CYS A 16 -11.36 -8.28 12.54
CA CYS A 16 -11.26 -7.56 11.28
C CYS A 16 -11.53 -8.51 10.12
N HIS A 17 -12.51 -8.19 9.27
CA HIS A 17 -12.96 -9.08 8.20
C HIS A 17 -12.09 -8.92 6.97
N ASN A 18 -11.40 -10.00 6.57
CA ASN A 18 -10.45 -10.02 5.45
C ASN A 18 -9.55 -8.75 5.44
N PRO A 19 -8.67 -8.63 6.45
CA PRO A 19 -7.93 -7.40 6.70
C PRO A 19 -6.97 -7.05 5.56
N GLN A 20 -7.11 -5.84 5.03
CA GLN A 20 -6.09 -5.23 4.18
C GLN A 20 -5.05 -4.55 5.05
N LEU A 21 -3.92 -5.22 5.26
CA LEU A 21 -2.80 -4.69 6.03
C LEU A 21 -2.12 -3.54 5.29
N PHE A 22 -1.72 -2.52 6.04
CA PHE A 22 -0.94 -1.40 5.53
C PHE A 22 0.13 -0.94 6.52
N MET A 23 1.21 -0.42 5.96
CA MET A 23 2.24 0.33 6.67
C MET A 23 2.23 1.76 6.13
N SER A 24 2.24 2.73 7.03
CA SER A 24 2.15 4.13 6.66
C SER A 24 3.25 4.94 7.30
N ILE A 25 3.79 5.87 6.53
CA ILE A 25 4.68 6.91 7.02
C ILE A 25 3.78 8.08 7.38
N CYS A 26 3.94 8.56 8.60
CA CYS A 26 3.12 9.61 9.17
C CYS A 26 3.99 10.80 9.57
N SER A 27 3.38 11.99 9.64
CA SER A 27 4.03 13.18 10.16
C SER A 27 3.08 14.03 11.00
N TYR A 28 3.58 14.55 12.11
CA TYR A 28 2.86 15.46 12.98
C TYR A 28 3.84 16.42 13.67
N LYS A 29 3.57 17.73 13.63
CA LYS A 29 4.42 18.78 14.25
C LYS A 29 5.92 18.59 13.98
N ASN A 30 6.30 18.42 12.71
CA ASN A 30 7.68 18.19 12.25
C ASN A 30 8.35 16.88 12.69
N HIS A 31 7.60 15.98 13.32
CA HIS A 31 8.05 14.63 13.62
C HIS A 31 7.52 13.63 12.59
N SER A 32 8.24 12.53 12.40
CA SER A 32 7.82 11.42 11.55
C SER A 32 7.84 10.12 12.33
N TYR A 33 6.86 9.28 12.04
CA TYR A 33 6.66 7.99 12.69
C TYR A 33 5.98 7.04 11.72
N ILE A 34 5.91 5.77 12.08
CA ILE A 34 5.24 4.74 11.31
C ILE A 34 3.97 4.35 12.06
N ILE A 35 2.89 4.14 11.30
CA ILE A 35 1.72 3.37 11.75
C ILE A 35 1.66 2.10 10.90
N VAL A 36 1.51 0.97 11.59
CA VAL A 36 1.04 -0.27 10.99
C VAL A 36 -0.44 -0.39 11.29
N GLY A 37 -1.25 -0.69 10.28
CA GLY A 37 -2.69 -0.77 10.42
C GLY A 37 -3.33 -1.88 9.61
N ALA A 38 -4.61 -2.13 9.87
CA ALA A 38 -5.47 -3.02 9.11
C ALA A 38 -6.74 -2.29 8.72
N ARG A 39 -7.15 -2.40 7.47
CA ARG A 39 -8.49 -2.00 7.02
C ARG A 39 -9.39 -3.22 6.96
N ASP A 40 -10.54 -3.14 7.62
CA ASP A 40 -11.60 -4.13 7.47
C ASP A 40 -12.26 -3.97 6.10
N SER A 41 -12.25 -5.04 5.31
CA SER A 41 -12.77 -5.00 3.94
C SER A 41 -14.29 -4.87 3.85
N LYS A 42 -15.01 -5.25 4.92
CA LYS A 42 -16.47 -5.21 4.98
C LYS A 42 -16.98 -3.87 5.47
N THR A 43 -16.37 -3.33 6.52
CA THR A 43 -16.81 -2.07 7.15
C THR A 43 -16.05 -0.85 6.64
N GLY A 44 -14.85 -1.03 6.08
CA GLY A 44 -13.95 0.06 5.71
C GLY A 44 -13.24 0.71 6.92
N GLU A 45 -13.50 0.24 8.15
CA GLU A 45 -12.85 0.73 9.36
C GLU A 45 -11.34 0.46 9.29
N GLN A 46 -10.54 1.39 9.82
CA GLN A 46 -9.08 1.31 9.78
C GLN A 46 -8.51 1.38 11.18
N TYR A 47 -7.91 0.27 11.60
CA TYR A 47 -7.36 0.06 12.93
C TYR A 47 -5.85 0.24 12.93
N VAL A 48 -5.32 0.88 13.97
CA VAL A 48 -3.88 0.93 14.24
C VAL A 48 -3.47 -0.34 14.99
N LEU A 49 -2.60 -1.14 14.36
CA LEU A 49 -2.04 -2.35 14.97
C LEU A 49 -0.77 -2.04 15.76
N ALA A 50 0.06 -1.13 15.27
CA ALA A 50 1.27 -0.72 15.95
C ALA A 50 1.66 0.70 15.50
N HIS A 51 2.44 1.39 16.33
CA HIS A 51 3.03 2.66 15.93
C HIS A 51 4.42 2.81 16.56
N PHE A 52 5.35 3.44 15.84
CA PHE A 52 6.71 3.65 16.34
C PHE A 52 7.44 4.80 15.64
N GLY A 53 8.28 5.53 16.38
CA GLY A 53 9.05 6.67 15.88
C GLY A 53 9.27 7.78 16.91
N ARG A 54 10.00 8.83 16.50
CA ARG A 54 10.28 10.00 17.35
C ARG A 54 8.98 10.80 17.51
N PHE A 55 8.53 10.95 18.75
CA PHE A 55 7.19 11.46 19.13
C PHE A 55 6.09 10.46 18.75
N VAL A 56 5.26 9.96 19.67
CA VAL A 56 4.44 10.74 20.61
C VAL A 56 4.22 9.98 21.93
N GLN A 57 4.69 10.52 23.06
CA GLN A 57 4.31 10.06 24.42
C GLN A 57 2.80 10.22 24.72
N GLY A 58 2.04 10.81 23.80
CA GLY A 58 0.58 10.99 23.79
C GLY A 58 -0.11 10.38 22.56
N LEU A 59 0.50 9.40 21.89
CA LEU A 59 -0.19 8.47 20.96
C LEU A 59 0.02 7.00 21.34
N MET A 60 0.62 6.70 22.50
CA MET A 60 0.65 5.33 23.03
C MET A 60 -0.79 4.78 23.08
N PRO A 61 -1.05 3.47 22.97
CA PRO A 61 -2.41 2.92 23.02
C PRO A 61 -3.19 3.42 24.26
N GLU A 62 -2.49 3.52 25.41
CA GLU A 62 -3.00 4.04 26.68
C GLU A 62 -3.20 5.57 26.74
N ARG A 63 -2.63 6.31 25.78
CA ARG A 63 -2.61 7.78 25.72
C ARG A 63 -2.98 8.33 24.34
N MET A 64 -3.59 7.54 23.47
CA MET A 64 -4.14 8.02 22.21
C MET A 64 -5.08 9.19 22.52
N PRO A 65 -5.05 10.27 21.74
CA PRO A 65 -5.93 11.41 21.93
C PRO A 65 -7.36 10.89 21.93
N THR A 66 -8.03 11.07 23.07
CA THR A 66 -9.47 10.79 23.22
C THR A 66 -10.31 11.95 22.69
N ARG A 67 -9.66 12.94 22.08
CA ARG A 67 -10.33 14.09 21.50
C ARG A 67 -11.26 13.59 20.42
N THR A 68 -12.51 14.01 20.50
CA THR A 68 -13.57 13.67 19.55
C THR A 68 -13.16 14.04 18.12
N GLU A 69 -12.35 15.09 17.97
CA GLU A 69 -11.85 15.59 16.68
C GLU A 69 -10.61 14.82 16.14
N GLY A 70 -9.97 13.98 16.96
CA GLY A 70 -8.71 13.31 16.63
C GLY A 70 -7.50 14.25 16.52
N ILE A 71 -6.32 13.67 16.28
CA ILE A 71 -5.11 14.42 15.92
C ILE A 71 -4.98 14.43 14.40
N PRO A 72 -4.88 15.61 13.76
CA PRO A 72 -4.60 15.70 12.33
C PRO A 72 -3.15 15.32 12.06
N ILE A 73 -2.95 14.40 11.13
CA ILE A 73 -1.65 13.85 10.74
C ILE A 73 -1.50 13.90 9.23
N ASP A 74 -0.27 14.04 8.77
CA ASP A 74 0.07 13.84 7.37
C ASP A 74 0.41 12.37 7.20
N ILE A 75 -0.08 11.71 6.16
CA ILE A 75 0.04 10.26 6.01
C ILE A 75 0.26 9.86 4.55
N GLN A 76 0.98 8.75 4.36
CA GLN A 76 0.97 7.98 3.12
C GLN A 76 1.10 6.50 3.45
N ALA A 77 0.18 5.69 2.92
CA ALA A 77 0.04 4.28 3.28
C ALA A 77 0.37 3.35 2.10
N PHE A 78 1.00 2.22 2.41
CA PHE A 78 1.43 1.19 1.48
C PHE A 78 0.92 -0.17 1.97
N SER A 79 0.38 -1.00 1.09
CA SER A 79 -0.03 -2.36 1.45
C SER A 79 1.17 -3.28 1.58
N PHE A 80 1.03 -4.26 2.47
CA PHE A 80 2.01 -5.30 2.72
C PHE A 80 1.30 -6.57 3.19
N THR A 81 1.99 -7.72 3.15
CA THR A 81 1.40 -9.03 3.44
C THR A 81 1.48 -9.38 4.92
N PHE A 82 0.72 -10.40 5.35
CA PHE A 82 0.83 -10.95 6.70
C PHE A 82 2.24 -11.45 7.02
N THR A 83 2.92 -12.09 6.07
CA THR A 83 4.32 -12.50 6.23
C THR A 83 5.24 -11.31 6.47
N GLN A 84 5.04 -10.21 5.73
CA GLN A 84 5.81 -8.98 5.96
C GLN A 84 5.48 -8.35 7.33
N TYR A 85 4.22 -8.44 7.77
CA TYR A 85 3.84 -7.97 9.11
C TYR A 85 4.46 -8.80 10.23
N GLU A 86 4.45 -10.12 10.10
CA GLU A 86 5.07 -11.05 11.06
C GLU A 86 6.56 -10.75 11.20
N GLN A 87 7.26 -10.65 10.06
CA GLN A 87 8.69 -10.32 10.03
C GLN A 87 8.98 -8.95 10.66
N LEU A 88 8.16 -7.93 10.38
CA LEU A 88 8.28 -6.62 11.00
C LEU A 88 8.03 -6.69 12.52
N PHE A 89 7.02 -7.44 12.96
CA PHE A 89 6.69 -7.61 14.38
C PHE A 89 7.86 -8.23 15.17
N TYR A 90 8.42 -9.33 14.69
CA TYR A 90 9.57 -9.97 15.35
C TYR A 90 10.80 -9.05 15.39
N PHE A 91 11.05 -8.32 14.31
CA PHE A 91 12.10 -7.31 14.27
C PHE A 91 11.88 -6.21 15.32
N LEU A 92 10.67 -5.65 15.40
CA LEU A 92 10.33 -4.62 16.37
C LEU A 92 10.45 -5.11 17.82
N LYS A 93 9.97 -6.32 18.13
CA LYS A 93 10.10 -6.93 19.47
C LYS A 93 11.57 -7.20 19.83
N LYS A 94 12.39 -7.64 18.87
CA LYS A 94 13.85 -7.81 19.08
C LYS A 94 14.52 -6.48 19.42
N CYS A 95 14.11 -5.38 18.79
CA CYS A 95 14.67 -4.05 19.03
C CYS A 95 14.11 -3.38 20.29
N ASN A 96 12.86 -3.65 20.64
CA ASN A 96 12.21 -3.17 21.84
C ASN A 96 11.16 -4.19 22.32
N PRO A 97 11.49 -5.03 23.32
CA PRO A 97 10.56 -6.01 23.88
C PRO A 97 9.24 -5.42 24.36
N ASN A 98 9.26 -4.16 24.80
CA ASN A 98 8.12 -3.45 25.38
C ASN A 98 7.25 -2.74 24.33
N ILE A 99 7.54 -2.88 23.03
CA ILE A 99 6.66 -2.31 22.01
C ILE A 99 5.30 -3.01 22.05
N SER A 100 4.22 -2.22 22.07
CA SER A 100 2.85 -2.74 22.02
C SER A 100 2.39 -2.84 20.56
N CYS A 101 1.96 -4.04 20.17
CA CYS A 101 1.46 -4.35 18.84
C CYS A 101 0.24 -5.29 18.96
N ALA A 102 -0.78 -5.05 18.14
CA ALA A 102 -1.87 -5.99 17.93
C ALA A 102 -1.47 -7.04 16.90
N VAL A 103 -1.44 -8.31 17.28
CA VAL A 103 -1.05 -9.43 16.42
C VAL A 103 -2.24 -10.35 16.16
N PRO A 104 -2.30 -11.06 15.02
CA PRO A 104 -3.27 -12.13 14.83
C PRO A 104 -3.18 -13.17 15.95
N MET A 105 -4.32 -13.55 16.53
CA MET A 105 -4.37 -14.53 17.62
C MET A 105 -3.73 -15.87 17.22
N VAL A 106 -3.86 -16.26 15.95
CA VAL A 106 -3.26 -17.48 15.38
C VAL A 106 -1.73 -17.54 15.53
N TRP A 107 -1.04 -16.39 15.56
CA TRP A 107 0.41 -16.36 15.78
C TRP A 107 0.79 -16.80 17.20
N LEU A 108 -0.07 -16.51 18.20
CA LEU A 108 0.14 -16.97 19.58
C LEU A 108 -0.06 -18.49 19.71
N GLU A 109 -0.84 -19.08 18.81
CA GLU A 109 -1.08 -20.52 18.73
C GLU A 109 -0.02 -21.26 17.90
N ASN A 110 1.03 -20.56 17.44
CA ASN A 110 2.01 -21.07 16.46
C ASN A 110 1.37 -21.60 15.17
N LYS A 111 0.24 -21.01 14.76
CA LYS A 111 -0.43 -21.30 13.49
C LYS A 111 -0.13 -20.21 12.47
N SER A 112 0.04 -20.61 11.22
CA SER A 112 0.18 -19.68 10.10
C SER A 112 -1.18 -19.03 9.78
N CYS A 113 -1.16 -17.73 9.50
CA CYS A 113 -2.32 -16.99 9.00
C CYS A 113 -2.41 -17.27 7.48
N SER A 114 -3.11 -18.34 7.09
CA SER A 114 -2.84 -18.95 5.78
C SER A 114 -3.79 -18.58 4.65
N GLU A 115 -4.91 -17.88 4.87
CA GLU A 115 -5.86 -17.66 3.78
C GLU A 115 -6.33 -16.20 3.66
N PRO A 116 -6.15 -15.58 2.47
CA PRO A 116 -6.86 -14.38 2.09
C PRO A 116 -8.37 -14.61 2.22
N GLY A 117 -9.12 -13.60 2.65
CA GLY A 117 -10.58 -13.71 2.77
C GLY A 117 -11.11 -14.17 4.13
N GLN A 118 -10.23 -14.55 5.08
CA GLN A 118 -10.66 -14.95 6.41
C GLN A 118 -10.76 -13.76 7.39
N ASP A 119 -11.67 -13.88 8.34
CA ASP A 119 -11.77 -12.97 9.48
C ASP A 119 -10.59 -13.22 10.42
N VAL A 120 -9.96 -12.14 10.87
CA VAL A 120 -8.78 -12.20 11.75
C VAL A 120 -9.09 -11.51 13.05
N GLU A 121 -8.93 -12.23 14.16
CA GLU A 121 -8.92 -11.65 15.48
C GLU A 121 -7.50 -11.17 15.84
N PHE A 122 -7.38 -9.89 16.15
CA PHE A 122 -6.16 -9.26 16.61
C PHE A 122 -6.19 -9.11 18.14
N ILE A 123 -5.07 -9.41 18.80
CA ILE A 123 -4.89 -9.30 20.24
C ILE A 123 -3.64 -8.47 20.55
N TRP A 124 -3.71 -7.61 21.57
CA TRP A 124 -2.57 -6.81 22.00
C TRP A 124 -1.50 -7.68 22.67
N SER A 125 -0.29 -7.65 22.12
CA SER A 125 0.86 -8.41 22.63
C SER A 125 1.75 -7.50 23.49
N GLU A 126 1.64 -7.66 24.81
CA GLU A 126 2.47 -6.94 25.79
C GLU A 126 3.82 -7.63 26.07
N GLY A 127 4.00 -8.89 25.65
CA GLY A 127 5.17 -9.72 25.95
C GLY A 127 6.11 -9.99 24.76
N ASN A 128 7.20 -10.71 25.02
CA ASN A 128 8.02 -11.29 23.97
C ASN A 128 7.27 -12.48 23.35
N PRO A 129 7.14 -12.54 22.01
CA PRO A 129 6.56 -13.72 21.38
C PRO A 129 7.46 -14.94 21.61
N ALA A 130 6.86 -16.14 21.64
CA ALA A 130 7.62 -17.37 21.49
C ALA A 130 8.41 -17.28 20.18
N LYS A 131 9.69 -17.71 20.20
CA LYS A 131 10.57 -17.64 19.02
C LYS A 131 9.92 -18.42 17.87
N SER A 132 9.58 -17.77 16.77
CA SER A 132 9.33 -18.50 15.52
C SER A 132 10.68 -18.86 14.88
N ASN A 133 10.74 -20.01 14.22
CA ASN A 133 11.91 -20.46 13.47
C ASN A 133 12.06 -19.73 12.11
N GLN A 134 11.39 -18.59 11.91
CA GLN A 134 11.38 -17.93 10.60
C GLN A 134 12.63 -17.07 10.37
N SER A 135 13.01 -17.00 9.10
CA SER A 135 14.04 -16.10 8.60
C SER A 135 13.63 -14.65 8.86
N THR A 136 14.36 -13.98 9.75
CA THR A 136 14.21 -12.55 9.97
C THR A 136 14.59 -11.81 8.69
N ILE A 137 13.77 -10.83 8.25
CA ILE A 137 14.22 -9.89 7.21
C ILE A 137 15.54 -9.29 7.69
N ASP A 138 16.56 -9.28 6.83
CA ASP A 138 17.78 -8.51 7.04
C ASP A 138 17.45 -7.02 6.89
N MET A 139 16.84 -6.49 7.95
CA MET A 139 16.48 -5.09 8.05
C MET A 139 17.78 -4.28 8.15
N PRO A 140 17.85 -3.11 7.49
CA PRO A 140 19.07 -2.35 7.38
C PRO A 140 19.70 -2.14 8.75
N LYS A 141 21.02 -2.32 8.85
CA LYS A 141 21.80 -1.91 10.02
C LYS A 141 21.53 -0.42 10.23
N LEU A 142 20.61 -0.11 11.15
CA LEU A 142 20.22 1.26 11.40
C LEU A 142 21.43 2.00 11.93
N VAL A 143 21.90 2.98 11.15
CA VAL A 143 23.00 3.86 11.53
C VAL A 143 22.56 4.62 12.80
N GLY A 144 23.11 4.23 13.95
CA GLY A 144 22.76 4.79 15.27
C GLY A 144 21.93 3.90 16.19
N GLY A 145 21.71 2.62 15.84
CA GLY A 145 20.82 1.74 16.59
C GLY A 145 19.35 2.12 16.35
N LEU A 146 18.44 1.17 16.53
CA LEU A 146 17.01 1.42 16.44
C LEU A 146 16.57 2.18 17.71
N SER A 147 16.97 3.44 17.81
CA SER A 147 16.27 4.36 18.69
C SER A 147 14.90 4.54 18.04
N LEU A 148 13.93 3.71 18.44
CA LEU A 148 12.51 3.91 18.11
C LEU A 148 12.08 5.33 18.50
N SER A 149 12.81 5.98 19.41
CA SER A 149 12.67 7.39 19.80
C SER A 149 13.31 8.42 18.85
N ASN A 150 14.08 8.03 17.81
CA ASN A 150 14.77 8.91 16.87
C ASN A 150 14.55 8.56 15.38
N ASN A 151 13.36 8.06 15.01
CA ASN A 151 13.06 7.87 13.59
C ASN A 151 12.83 9.22 12.89
N CYS A 152 13.87 9.76 12.28
CA CYS A 152 13.71 10.76 11.22
C CYS A 152 12.96 10.13 10.05
N ARG A 153 12.37 10.94 9.17
CA ARG A 153 11.61 10.45 8.01
C ARG A 153 12.43 9.51 7.12
N THR A 154 13.74 9.72 7.04
CA THR A 154 14.68 8.82 6.36
C THR A 154 14.62 7.40 6.90
N ASN A 155 14.62 7.22 8.22
CA ASN A 155 14.54 5.88 8.83
C ASN A 155 13.17 5.26 8.62
N ALA A 156 12.09 6.04 8.80
CA ALA A 156 10.74 5.55 8.55
C ALA A 156 10.60 5.05 7.11
N LYS A 157 11.09 5.84 6.14
CA LYS A 157 11.16 5.48 4.73
C LYS A 157 11.95 4.20 4.49
N SER A 158 13.17 4.10 5.04
CA SER A 158 14.03 2.93 4.84
C SER A 158 13.44 1.64 5.43
N ILE A 159 12.81 1.72 6.61
CA ILE A 159 12.10 0.58 7.21
C ILE A 159 10.94 0.18 6.29
N THR A 160 10.10 1.12 5.85
CA THR A 160 8.98 0.82 4.96
C THR A 160 9.43 0.21 3.64
N GLU A 161 10.44 0.80 2.97
CA GLU A 161 11.04 0.27 1.73
C GLU A 161 11.49 -1.19 1.89
N LYS A 162 12.18 -1.49 2.99
CA LYS A 162 12.69 -2.85 3.25
C LYS A 162 11.58 -3.84 3.61
N THR A 163 10.60 -3.42 4.41
CA THR A 163 9.44 -4.24 4.76
C THR A 163 8.64 -4.61 3.52
N ILE A 164 8.34 -3.63 2.65
CA ILE A 164 7.51 -3.88 1.44
C ILE A 164 8.33 -4.36 0.23
N LYS A 165 9.66 -4.52 0.38
CA LYS A 165 10.61 -4.89 -0.68
C LYS A 165 10.60 -3.93 -1.88
N ALA A 166 10.53 -2.63 -1.62
CA ALA A 166 10.56 -1.58 -2.63
C ALA A 166 11.91 -0.85 -2.63
N ASP A 167 12.37 -0.45 -3.82
CA ASP A 167 13.59 0.36 -3.98
C ASP A 167 13.42 1.81 -3.52
N HIS A 168 12.20 2.34 -3.68
CA HIS A 168 11.87 3.71 -3.34
C HIS A 168 10.37 3.85 -3.06
N LEU A 169 9.97 4.82 -2.23
CA LEU A 169 8.57 5.18 -2.02
C LEU A 169 8.20 6.48 -2.74
N PRO A 170 7.39 6.44 -3.82
CA PRO A 170 6.90 7.63 -4.50
C PRO A 170 6.12 8.54 -3.54
N GLY A 171 6.31 9.85 -3.63
CA GLY A 171 5.63 10.84 -2.76
C GLY A 171 6.22 10.99 -1.34
N VAL A 172 7.10 10.08 -0.90
CA VAL A 172 7.75 10.17 0.40
C VAL A 172 9.16 10.75 0.26
N SER A 173 9.30 12.03 0.61
CA SER A 173 10.63 12.66 0.69
C SER A 173 11.35 12.23 1.97
N SER A 174 12.68 12.03 1.91
CA SER A 174 13.49 11.85 3.12
C SER A 174 13.58 13.14 3.97
N PHE A 175 13.32 14.30 3.36
CA PHE A 175 13.29 15.59 4.06
C PHE A 175 11.95 15.81 4.74
N TYR A 176 11.96 16.13 6.04
CA TYR A 176 10.74 16.30 6.84
C TYR A 176 9.93 17.56 6.47
N PHE A 177 10.57 18.60 5.93
CA PHE A 177 9.93 19.87 5.56
C PHE A 177 8.91 19.75 4.42
N ARG A 178 8.99 18.72 3.58
CA ARG A 178 8.00 18.47 2.53
C ARG A 178 6.85 17.65 3.12
N GLY A 179 5.66 18.21 3.29
CA GLY A 179 4.52 17.44 3.84
C GLY A 179 4.24 16.14 3.08
N LEU A 180 3.64 15.15 3.76
CA LEU A 180 3.12 13.96 3.07
C LEU A 180 1.83 14.33 2.33
N PRO A 181 1.47 13.61 1.25
CA PRO A 181 0.42 14.05 0.33
C PRO A 181 -1.00 14.01 0.90
N PHE A 182 -1.27 13.20 1.93
CA PHE A 182 -2.62 13.03 2.49
C PHE A 182 -2.68 13.51 3.93
N LYS A 183 -3.88 13.90 4.34
CA LYS A 183 -4.21 14.24 5.73
C LYS A 183 -5.20 13.21 6.26
N ALA A 184 -5.05 12.87 7.53
CA ALA A 184 -6.01 12.04 8.24
C ALA A 184 -6.13 12.46 9.71
N HIS A 185 -7.20 12.04 10.37
CA HIS A 185 -7.42 12.18 11.79
C HIS A 185 -7.23 10.82 12.45
N LEU A 186 -6.41 10.83 13.49
CA LEU A 186 -6.16 9.68 14.35
C LEU A 186 -6.83 9.91 15.71
N SER A 187 -7.81 9.08 16.05
CA SER A 187 -8.42 9.07 17.38
C SER A 187 -8.76 7.65 17.78
N ASN A 188 -8.58 7.33 19.06
CA ASN A 188 -8.93 6.04 19.63
C ASN A 188 -8.36 4.81 18.90
N GLY A 189 -7.19 4.94 18.27
CA GLY A 189 -6.58 3.87 17.48
C GLY A 189 -7.28 3.59 16.14
N HIS A 190 -8.13 4.51 15.68
CA HIS A 190 -8.75 4.51 14.36
C HIS A 190 -8.21 5.63 13.48
N ILE A 191 -8.16 5.38 12.18
CA ILE A 191 -7.94 6.39 11.14
C ILE A 191 -9.29 6.63 10.45
N TYR A 192 -9.82 7.85 10.53
CA TYR A 192 -11.18 8.15 10.08
C TYR A 192 -11.30 8.31 8.57
N GLU A 193 -10.31 8.90 7.92
CA GLU A 193 -10.31 9.11 6.49
C GLU A 193 -10.00 7.81 5.76
N GLN A 194 -10.82 7.48 4.76
CA GLN A 194 -10.52 6.39 3.84
C GLN A 194 -9.17 6.65 3.14
N LEU A 195 -8.14 5.88 3.51
CA LEU A 195 -6.80 6.05 2.96
C LEU A 195 -6.70 5.54 1.50
N PHE A 196 -5.85 6.18 0.71
CA PHE A 196 -5.32 5.56 -0.50
C PHE A 196 -4.14 4.67 -0.10
N ILE A 197 -4.37 3.35 -0.01
CA ILE A 197 -3.34 2.37 0.35
C ILE A 197 -2.66 1.90 -0.93
N TYR A 198 -1.44 2.38 -1.17
CA TYR A 198 -0.69 2.09 -2.40
C TYR A 198 -0.15 0.65 -2.41
N PRO A 199 -0.17 -0.05 -3.55
CA PRO A 199 0.59 -1.29 -3.69
C PRO A 199 2.11 -1.01 -3.67
N PRO A 200 2.96 -2.04 -3.54
CA PRO A 200 4.39 -1.89 -3.75
C PRO A 200 4.68 -1.24 -5.11
N PRO A 201 5.54 -0.21 -5.18
CA PRO A 201 5.89 0.42 -6.44
C PRO A 201 6.75 -0.50 -7.32
N PRO A 202 6.76 -0.29 -8.65
CA PRO A 202 7.65 -1.03 -9.54
C PRO A 202 9.12 -0.84 -9.16
N PRO A 203 9.97 -1.87 -9.33
CA PRO A 203 11.41 -1.74 -9.10
C PRO A 203 12.04 -0.72 -10.05
N GLN A 204 13.16 -0.14 -9.65
CA GLN A 204 13.95 0.69 -10.56
C GLN A 204 14.64 -0.21 -11.58
N LEU A 205 14.29 -0.04 -12.86
CA LEU A 205 14.93 -0.73 -13.97
C LEU A 205 16.42 -0.33 -14.05
N LYS A 206 17.29 -1.12 -13.43
CA LYS A 206 18.75 -0.96 -13.49
C LYS A 206 19.35 -2.02 -14.41
N GLY A 207 19.21 -1.80 -15.72
CA GLY A 207 19.99 -2.50 -16.74
C GLY A 207 19.67 -3.98 -16.96
N ASN A 208 18.60 -4.51 -16.36
CA ASN A 208 18.11 -5.85 -16.68
C ASN A 208 17.03 -5.73 -17.75
N ARG A 209 17.35 -6.11 -18.99
CA ARG A 209 16.44 -5.95 -20.15
C ARG A 209 15.19 -6.82 -20.07
N ASP A 210 15.25 -7.86 -19.25
CA ASP A 210 14.15 -8.80 -19.09
C ASP A 210 13.01 -8.10 -18.35
N ASN A 211 11.93 -7.85 -19.09
CA ASN A 211 10.70 -7.20 -18.66
C ASN A 211 10.67 -5.66 -18.58
N ASP A 212 11.65 -4.95 -19.18
CA ASP A 212 11.69 -3.47 -19.18
C ASP A 212 10.37 -2.83 -19.63
N GLN A 213 9.74 -3.42 -20.65
CA GLN A 213 8.50 -2.90 -21.19
C GLN A 213 7.30 -3.14 -20.28
N GLN A 214 7.19 -4.32 -19.67
CA GLN A 214 6.13 -4.66 -18.72
C GLN A 214 6.22 -3.75 -17.50
N TRP A 215 7.43 -3.53 -16.97
CA TRP A 215 7.65 -2.59 -15.89
C TRP A 215 7.33 -1.15 -16.27
N HIS A 216 7.63 -0.74 -17.51
CA HIS A 216 7.22 0.58 -18.01
C HIS A 216 5.70 0.75 -18.03
N ILE A 217 4.96 -0.28 -18.46
CA ILE A 217 3.48 -0.30 -18.44
C ILE A 217 2.98 -0.22 -16.99
N LEU A 218 3.48 -1.05 -16.08
CA LEU A 218 3.09 -1.00 -14.67
C LEU A 218 3.41 0.35 -14.02
N ASN A 219 4.52 0.98 -14.38
CA ASN A 219 4.84 2.31 -13.90
C ASN A 219 3.83 3.37 -14.40
N LYS A 220 3.33 3.27 -15.64
CA LYS A 220 2.23 4.13 -16.11
C LYS A 220 0.96 3.94 -15.25
N LEU A 221 0.59 2.68 -14.94
CA LEU A 221 -0.56 2.39 -14.07
C LEU A 221 -0.35 2.95 -12.65
N TYR A 222 0.85 2.77 -12.08
CA TYR A 222 1.19 3.25 -10.75
C TYR A 222 1.18 4.78 -10.64
N LEU A 223 1.76 5.49 -11.61
CA LEU A 223 1.69 6.94 -11.68
C LEU A 223 0.24 7.42 -11.75
N ARG A 224 -0.62 6.67 -12.45
CA ARG A 224 -2.04 7.00 -12.53
C ARG A 224 -2.78 6.79 -11.21
N LEU A 225 -2.44 5.77 -10.42
CA LEU A 225 -2.93 5.61 -9.04
C LEU A 225 -2.60 6.86 -8.22
N ASP A 226 -1.36 7.32 -8.29
CA ASP A 226 -0.90 8.50 -7.57
C ASP A 226 -1.64 9.78 -7.99
N GLU A 227 -1.85 9.99 -9.29
CA GLU A 227 -2.63 11.12 -9.79
C GLU A 227 -4.10 11.08 -9.34
N ILE A 228 -4.73 9.89 -9.33
CA ILE A 228 -6.11 9.73 -8.86
C ILE A 228 -6.19 10.15 -7.40
N ALA A 229 -5.32 9.60 -6.55
CA ALA A 229 -5.29 9.87 -5.12
C ALA A 229 -5.04 11.36 -4.82
N LYS A 230 -4.02 11.98 -5.42
CA LYS A 230 -3.69 13.41 -5.22
C LYS A 230 -4.77 14.38 -5.68
N THR A 231 -5.59 13.98 -6.65
CA THR A 231 -6.67 14.84 -7.18
C THR A 231 -8.03 14.54 -6.56
N SER A 232 -8.11 13.62 -5.61
CA SER A 232 -9.37 13.15 -4.99
C SER A 232 -10.11 14.27 -4.26
N TYR A 233 -9.45 15.01 -3.36
CA TYR A 233 -10.09 16.07 -2.55
C TYR A 233 -10.68 17.23 -3.37
N ARG A 234 -10.15 17.47 -4.57
CA ARG A 234 -10.65 18.55 -5.47
C ARG A 234 -11.82 18.09 -6.34
N LYS A 235 -12.18 16.82 -6.25
CA LYS A 235 -13.13 16.13 -7.13
C LYS A 235 -14.04 15.27 -6.26
N ASP A 236 -14.88 14.45 -6.88
CA ASP A 236 -15.65 13.44 -6.16
C ASP A 236 -14.69 12.41 -5.49
N PRO A 237 -14.62 12.34 -4.14
CA PRO A 237 -13.73 11.42 -3.44
C PRO A 237 -14.18 9.96 -3.58
N ALA A 238 -15.49 9.69 -3.57
CA ALA A 238 -16.04 8.34 -3.66
C ALA A 238 -15.72 7.70 -5.03
N ILE A 239 -15.92 8.45 -6.12
CA ILE A 239 -15.53 7.99 -7.46
C ILE A 239 -14.00 7.83 -7.55
N SER A 240 -13.23 8.72 -6.90
CA SER A 240 -11.76 8.61 -6.88
C SER A 240 -11.29 7.33 -6.18
N HIS A 241 -11.88 6.97 -5.04
CA HIS A 241 -11.59 5.70 -4.36
C HIS A 241 -11.95 4.49 -5.22
N ARG A 242 -13.16 4.44 -5.79
CA ARG A 242 -13.56 3.35 -6.69
C ARG A 242 -12.59 3.17 -7.86
N LYS A 243 -12.18 4.26 -8.51
CA LYS A 243 -11.21 4.21 -9.61
C LYS A 243 -9.82 3.79 -9.15
N PHE A 244 -9.39 4.26 -7.98
CA PHE A 244 -8.10 3.88 -7.39
C PHE A 244 -8.08 2.39 -7.07
N ASP A 245 -9.10 1.88 -6.39
CA ASP A 245 -9.18 0.48 -5.96
C ASP A 245 -9.23 -0.47 -7.17
N ALA A 246 -10.05 -0.15 -8.19
CA ALA A 246 -10.12 -0.95 -9.41
C ALA A 246 -8.79 -0.97 -10.20
N LEU A 247 -8.12 0.19 -10.32
CA LEU A 247 -6.82 0.26 -10.97
C LEU A 247 -5.71 -0.43 -10.14
N LYS A 248 -5.81 -0.36 -8.81
CA LYS A 248 -4.89 -0.99 -7.88
C LYS A 248 -4.98 -2.51 -8.00
N GLU A 249 -6.19 -3.05 -8.11
CA GLU A 249 -6.43 -4.48 -8.31
C GLU A 249 -5.75 -4.97 -9.60
N LEU A 250 -6.00 -4.30 -10.74
CA LEU A 250 -5.34 -4.62 -12.01
C LEU A 250 -3.81 -4.56 -11.86
N TYR A 251 -3.29 -3.48 -11.28
CA TYR A 251 -1.86 -3.32 -11.06
C TYR A 251 -1.28 -4.48 -10.23
N GLN A 252 -1.95 -4.86 -9.13
CA GLN A 252 -1.44 -5.87 -8.22
C GLN A 252 -1.42 -7.26 -8.87
N ILE A 253 -2.46 -7.62 -9.64
CA ILE A 253 -2.51 -8.89 -10.39
C ILE A 253 -1.31 -8.98 -11.34
N GLU A 254 -1.07 -7.93 -12.12
CA GLU A 254 0.02 -7.93 -13.09
C GLU A 254 1.40 -7.82 -12.44
N TYR A 255 1.50 -7.07 -11.34
CA TYR A 255 2.73 -7.00 -10.53
C TYR A 255 3.10 -8.38 -9.98
N ASP A 256 2.15 -9.08 -9.35
CA ASP A 256 2.37 -10.39 -8.73
C ASP A 256 2.76 -11.44 -9.77
N ARG A 257 2.20 -11.38 -10.98
CA ARG A 257 2.59 -12.27 -12.07
C ARG A 257 4.01 -11.99 -12.56
N LEU A 258 4.42 -10.71 -12.69
CA LEU A 258 5.77 -10.36 -13.12
C LEU A 258 6.86 -10.74 -12.10
N ILE A 259 6.56 -10.67 -10.80
CA ILE A 259 7.49 -11.12 -9.75
C ILE A 259 7.40 -12.63 -9.47
N GLY A 260 6.42 -13.31 -10.05
CA GLY A 260 6.15 -14.73 -9.86
C GLY A 260 7.14 -15.65 -10.59
N ALA A 261 6.89 -16.95 -10.50
CA ALA A 261 7.76 -17.97 -11.10
C ALA A 261 7.69 -18.02 -12.64
N GLU A 262 6.59 -17.54 -13.23
CA GLU A 262 6.37 -17.55 -14.67
C GLU A 262 6.31 -16.11 -15.23
N PRO A 263 7.35 -15.64 -15.94
CA PRO A 263 7.38 -14.28 -16.46
C PRO A 263 6.30 -14.08 -17.53
N VAL A 264 5.46 -13.06 -17.32
CA VAL A 264 4.40 -12.70 -18.26
C VAL A 264 4.99 -12.00 -19.47
N SER A 265 4.67 -12.51 -20.67
CA SER A 265 5.02 -11.83 -21.91
C SER A 265 4.33 -10.46 -21.99
N THR A 266 4.98 -9.48 -22.61
CA THR A 266 4.36 -8.17 -22.86
C THR A 266 3.00 -8.27 -23.53
N MET A 267 2.81 -9.26 -24.42
CA MET A 267 1.55 -9.46 -25.14
C MET A 267 0.44 -9.95 -24.21
N ASN A 268 0.75 -10.85 -23.27
CA ASN A 268 -0.22 -11.32 -22.29
C ASN A 268 -0.65 -10.16 -21.38
N LEU A 269 0.30 -9.36 -20.87
CA LEU A 269 0.00 -8.17 -20.07
C LEU A 269 -0.91 -7.18 -20.82
N LEU A 270 -0.63 -6.92 -22.10
CA LEU A 270 -1.43 -5.99 -22.91
C LEU A 270 -2.81 -6.55 -23.24
N SER A 271 -2.93 -7.86 -23.46
CA SER A 271 -4.20 -8.57 -23.62
C SER A 271 -5.05 -8.49 -22.34
N ASP A 272 -4.44 -8.71 -21.18
CA ASP A 272 -5.10 -8.62 -19.88
C ASP A 272 -5.61 -7.20 -19.59
N ILE A 273 -4.79 -6.18 -19.91
CA ILE A 273 -5.20 -4.78 -19.83
C ILE A 273 -6.36 -4.49 -20.77
N ASP A 274 -6.30 -4.91 -22.04
CA ASP A 274 -7.37 -4.67 -23.01
C ASP A 274 -8.68 -5.32 -22.55
N HIS A 275 -8.63 -6.59 -22.16
CA HIS A 275 -9.78 -7.31 -21.64
C HIS A 275 -10.35 -6.64 -20.38
N TRP A 276 -9.49 -6.24 -19.42
CA TRP A 276 -9.92 -5.55 -18.22
C TRP A 276 -10.61 -4.21 -18.55
N VAL A 277 -10.06 -3.43 -19.48
CA VAL A 277 -10.58 -2.12 -19.92
C VAL A 277 -11.93 -2.25 -20.62
N ASN A 278 -12.15 -3.35 -21.34
CA ASN A 278 -13.35 -3.57 -22.15
C ASN A 278 -14.50 -4.26 -21.41
N ARG A 279 -14.28 -4.79 -20.19
CA ARG A 279 -15.37 -5.25 -19.31
C ARG A 279 -16.29 -4.08 -18.95
N ASP A 280 -17.61 -4.27 -19.07
CA ASP A 280 -18.61 -3.19 -18.90
C ASP A 280 -18.49 -2.43 -17.56
N VAL A 281 -18.26 -3.15 -16.46
CA VAL A 281 -18.11 -2.56 -15.12
C VAL A 281 -16.88 -1.63 -15.05
N ASN A 282 -15.75 -2.06 -15.64
CA ASN A 282 -14.53 -1.26 -15.63
C ASN A 282 -14.60 -0.11 -16.64
N LYS A 283 -15.16 -0.38 -17.83
CA LYS A 283 -15.35 0.59 -18.90
C LYS A 283 -16.17 1.78 -18.42
N SER A 284 -17.32 1.51 -17.79
CA SER A 284 -18.16 2.54 -17.20
C SER A 284 -17.41 3.32 -16.11
N LEU A 285 -16.70 2.63 -15.22
CA LEU A 285 -15.93 3.26 -14.16
C LEU A 285 -14.79 4.15 -14.69
N ILE A 286 -14.01 3.73 -15.68
CA ILE A 286 -12.90 4.54 -16.22
C ILE A 286 -13.40 5.75 -16.99
N ASP A 287 -14.55 5.65 -17.65
CA ASP A 287 -15.20 6.76 -18.37
C ASP A 287 -15.97 7.71 -17.46
N GLU A 288 -16.35 7.26 -16.26
CA GLU A 288 -17.05 8.08 -15.27
C GLU A 288 -16.25 9.35 -14.93
N ARG A 289 -16.91 10.51 -14.95
CA ARG A 289 -16.23 11.76 -14.58
C ARG A 289 -16.29 11.99 -13.09
N ARG A 290 -15.20 12.56 -12.58
CA ARG A 290 -15.10 13.02 -11.19
C ARG A 290 -15.58 14.47 -11.00
N SER A 291 -16.01 15.13 -12.08
CA SER A 291 -16.58 16.49 -12.08
C SER A 291 -17.68 16.62 -13.13
N THR A 292 -18.65 17.50 -12.85
CA THR A 292 -19.88 17.72 -13.65
C THR A 292 -19.66 18.54 -14.93
N SER A 293 -18.44 18.57 -15.48
CA SER A 293 -18.15 19.36 -16.68
C SER A 293 -19.02 18.93 -17.87
N PHE A 294 -19.66 19.91 -18.51
CA PHE A 294 -20.58 19.75 -19.64
C PHE A 294 -19.90 19.20 -20.91
N PHE A 295 -18.58 19.35 -21.06
CA PHE A 295 -17.89 18.90 -22.27
C PHE A 295 -17.55 17.41 -22.24
N LYS A 296 -17.94 16.68 -23.29
CA LYS A 296 -17.77 15.22 -23.38
C LYS A 296 -16.34 14.73 -23.73
N PHE A 297 -15.32 15.17 -23.00
CA PHE A 297 -13.94 14.68 -23.19
C PHE A 297 -13.67 13.33 -22.50
N LYS A 298 -12.78 12.53 -23.10
CA LYS A 298 -12.24 11.30 -22.51
C LYS A 298 -11.56 11.60 -21.17
N THR A 299 -11.69 10.69 -20.20
CA THR A 299 -11.02 10.86 -18.90
C THR A 299 -9.52 10.61 -19.04
N SER A 300 -8.71 11.17 -18.15
CA SER A 300 -7.26 10.91 -18.20
C SER A 300 -6.93 9.43 -17.93
N THR A 301 -7.79 8.69 -17.22
CA THR A 301 -7.62 7.24 -17.03
C THR A 301 -7.85 6.50 -18.35
N ARG A 302 -8.92 6.83 -19.08
CA ARG A 302 -9.15 6.31 -20.44
C ARG A 302 -7.99 6.64 -21.38
N ASN A 303 -7.52 7.88 -21.37
CA ASN A 303 -6.41 8.30 -22.23
C ASN A 303 -5.11 7.53 -21.95
N MET A 304 -4.82 7.21 -20.68
CA MET A 304 -3.67 6.39 -20.32
C MET A 304 -3.78 4.98 -20.92
N PHE A 305 -4.94 4.32 -20.78
CA PHE A 305 -5.16 3.00 -21.36
C PHE A 305 -5.11 3.03 -22.89
N ASP A 306 -5.75 4.01 -23.53
CA ASP A 306 -5.68 4.19 -24.98
C ASP A 306 -4.22 4.35 -25.46
N ALA A 307 -3.37 5.04 -24.70
CA ALA A 307 -1.96 5.17 -25.01
C ALA A 307 -1.20 3.85 -24.88
N ILE A 308 -1.42 3.10 -23.78
CA ILE A 308 -0.81 1.76 -23.57
C ILE A 308 -1.21 0.79 -24.70
N LEU A 309 -2.49 0.76 -25.06
CA LEU A 309 -3.01 -0.15 -26.09
C LEU A 309 -2.68 0.31 -27.52
N LYS A 310 -2.40 1.60 -27.73
CA LYS A 310 -1.84 2.07 -28.99
C LYS A 310 -0.40 1.61 -29.17
N ASP A 311 0.39 1.64 -28.09
CA ASP A 311 1.76 1.11 -28.11
C ASP A 311 1.76 -0.40 -28.45
N TYR A 312 0.78 -1.16 -27.93
CA TYR A 312 0.55 -2.57 -28.27
C TYR A 312 0.35 -2.81 -29.76
N LYS A 313 -0.60 -2.10 -30.39
CA LYS A 313 -0.92 -2.25 -31.82
C LYS A 313 0.29 -1.98 -32.70
N LYS A 314 1.12 -1.01 -32.34
CA LYS A 314 2.35 -0.68 -33.07
C LYS A 314 3.36 -1.83 -33.03
N ILE A 315 3.46 -2.52 -31.88
CA ILE A 315 4.40 -3.64 -31.71
C ILE A 315 3.94 -4.85 -32.53
N MET A 316 2.64 -5.17 -32.49
CA MET A 316 2.07 -6.27 -33.29
C MET A 316 2.34 -6.08 -34.78
N LEU A 317 2.03 -4.89 -35.32
CA LEU A 317 2.29 -4.58 -36.73
C LEU A 317 3.78 -4.72 -37.10
N SER A 318 4.68 -4.30 -36.20
CA SER A 318 6.13 -4.43 -36.44
C SER A 318 6.67 -5.86 -36.37
N GLN A 319 5.94 -6.80 -35.76
CA GLN A 319 6.29 -8.22 -35.74
C GLN A 319 5.78 -8.91 -37.00
N GLU A 320 4.55 -8.64 -37.43
CA GLU A 320 3.97 -9.15 -38.68
C GLU A 320 4.80 -8.73 -39.90
N GLU A 321 5.27 -7.48 -39.95
CA GLU A 321 6.16 -6.99 -41.03
C GLU A 321 7.50 -7.73 -41.08
N LYS A 322 8.05 -8.14 -39.94
CA LYS A 322 9.33 -8.89 -39.86
C LYS A 322 9.16 -10.35 -40.26
N GLU A 323 8.04 -10.97 -39.92
CA GLU A 323 7.73 -12.35 -40.30
C GLU A 323 7.39 -12.44 -41.80
N GLY A 324 6.66 -11.46 -42.35
CA GLY A 324 6.35 -11.38 -43.77
C GLY A 324 7.55 -11.11 -44.68
N THR A 325 8.58 -10.38 -44.21
CA THR A 325 9.80 -10.11 -45.00
C THR A 325 10.89 -11.18 -44.86
N GLY A 326 10.81 -12.05 -43.84
CA GLY A 326 11.77 -13.14 -43.63
C GLY A 326 11.57 -14.35 -44.56
N LEU A 327 10.39 -14.49 -45.19
CA LEU A 327 10.11 -15.58 -46.14
C LEU A 327 10.65 -15.33 -47.56
N ASP A 328 10.96 -14.09 -47.94
CA ASP A 328 11.40 -13.73 -49.30
C ASP A 328 12.93 -13.82 -49.51
N MET A 329 13.70 -14.27 -48.51
CA MET A 329 15.16 -14.49 -48.62
C MET A 329 15.58 -15.97 -48.60
N GLN A 330 14.66 -16.89 -48.84
CA GLN A 330 14.96 -18.31 -49.06
C GLN A 330 14.52 -18.76 -50.47
N VAL A 331 15.04 -18.09 -51.51
CA VAL A 331 15.00 -18.59 -52.90
C VAL A 331 16.38 -18.50 -53.52
#